data_AF-A0A353R1W8-F1
#
_entry.id   AF-A0A353R1W8-F1
#
_cell.length_a   1.000
_cell.length_b   1.000
_cell.length_c   1.000
_cell.angle_alpha   90.00
_cell.angle_beta   90.00
_cell.angle_gamma   90.00
#
_symmetry.space_group_name_H-M   'P 1'
#
loop_
_entity.id
_entity.type
_entity.pdbx_description
1 polymer ?
#
loop_
_entity_poly.entity_id
_entity_poly.type
_entity_poly.pdbx_seq_one_letter_code
_entity_poly.pdbx_strand_id
1 'polypeptide(L)'
;MAHGLMRSTAVVSVMTLVSRGFGFLRDLLMARAFGASPAMDAFFVAFKIPNFLRRLFAEGSFSQAFIPVLAEQRTQGELAQVRAFADRVAGTLGAILLVVTVL
;
A
#
# COMPACT_ATOMS: atom_id res chain seq x y z
N MET A 1 11.32 28.43 8.63
CA MET A 1 10.93 27.28 7.78
C MET A 1 11.95 26.13 7.78
N ALA A 2 13.26 26.37 7.75
CA ALA A 2 14.28 25.29 7.67
C ALA A 2 14.33 24.30 8.87
N HIS A 3 14.14 24.76 10.11
CA HIS A 3 14.19 23.89 11.30
C HIS A 3 13.06 22.84 11.35
N GLY A 4 11.86 23.17 10.85
CA GLY A 4 10.73 22.24 10.81
C GLY A 4 10.91 21.12 9.78
N LEU A 5 11.53 21.44 8.64
CA LEU A 5 11.84 20.47 7.58
C LEU A 5 12.95 19.48 8.02
N MET A 6 13.98 19.97 8.73
CA MET A 6 15.06 19.12 9.21
C MET A 6 14.57 18.08 10.23
N ARG A 7 13.71 18.51 11.17
CA ARG A 7 13.07 17.62 12.15
C ARG A 7 12.15 16.59 11.47
N SER A 8 11.32 17.03 10.51
CA SER A 8 10.39 16.15 9.81
C SER A 8 11.12 15.10 8.96
N THR A 9 12.18 15.52 8.26
CA THR A 9 13.02 14.61 7.47
C THR A 9 13.73 13.59 8.37
N ALA A 10 14.25 14.02 9.52
CA ALA A 10 14.88 13.12 10.47
C ALA A 10 13.90 12.05 10.99
N VAL A 11 12.67 12.43 11.33
CA VAL A 11 11.64 11.50 11.79
C VAL A 11 11.29 10.48 10.70
N VAL A 12 11.07 10.93 9.46
CA VAL A 12 10.74 10.04 8.32
C VAL A 12 11.89 9.06 8.04
N SER A 13 13.13 9.54 8.08
CA SER A 13 14.31 8.70 7.88
C SER A 13 14.45 7.63 8.95
N VAL A 14 14.25 7.98 10.23
CA VAL A 14 14.27 7.01 11.33
C VAL A 14 13.15 5.98 11.18
N MET A 15 11.92 6.42 10.89
CA MET A 15 10.80 5.50 10.65
C MET A 15 11.06 4.58 9.47
N THR A 16 11.70 5.07 8.41
CA THR A 16 12.10 4.28 7.25
C THR A 16 13.15 3.23 7.62
N LEU A 17 14.17 3.61 8.40
CA LEU A 17 15.21 2.68 8.87
C LEU A 17 14.62 1.57 9.74
N VAL A 18 13.73 1.93 10.67
CA VAL A 18 13.03 0.97 11.54
C VAL A 18 12.22 -0.01 10.69
N SER A 19 11.43 0.49 9.72
CA SER A 19 10.65 -0.33 8.80
C SER A 19 11.55 -1.30 8.01
N ARG A 20 12.70 -0.84 7.51
CA ARG A 20 13.68 -1.70 6.82
C ARG A 20 14.30 -2.74 7.75
N GLY A 21 14.58 -2.39 8.99
CA GLY A 21 15.08 -3.33 10.00
C GLY A 21 14.10 -4.47 10.27
N PHE A 22 12.82 -4.17 10.43
CA PHE A 22 11.78 -5.20 10.56
C PHE A 22 11.62 -6.04 9.30
N GLY A 23 11.72 -5.43 8.12
CA GLY A 23 11.73 -6.15 6.84
C GLY A 23 12.89 -7.15 6.75
N PHE A 24 14.10 -6.71 7.11
CA PHE A 24 15.28 -7.56 7.15
C PHE A 24 15.13 -8.72 8.17
N LEU A 25 14.59 -8.44 9.35
CA LEU A 25 14.33 -9.47 10.36
C LEU A 25 13.34 -10.52 9.83
N ARG A 26 12.25 -10.10 9.17
CA ARG A 26 11.31 -11.01 8.52
C ARG A 26 12.02 -11.90 7.50
N ASP A 27 12.84 -11.31 6.64
CA ASP A 27 13.53 -12.04 5.57
C ASP A 27 14.54 -13.04 6.16
N LEU A 28 15.24 -12.68 7.25
CA LEU A 28 16.13 -13.58 7.99
C LEU A 28 15.36 -14.75 8.63
N LEU A 29 14.21 -14.48 9.26
CA LEU A 29 13.37 -15.51 9.85
C LEU A 29 12.83 -16.47 8.79
N MET A 30 12.39 -15.95 7.64
CA MET A 30 11.94 -16.77 6.52
C MET A 30 13.07 -17.61 5.93
N ALA A 31 14.27 -17.04 5.75
CA ALA A 31 15.43 -17.78 5.30
C ALA A 31 15.85 -18.88 6.28
N ARG A 32 15.75 -18.65 7.59
CA ARG A 32 16.01 -19.67 8.63
C ARG A 32 14.94 -20.75 8.70
N ALA A 33 13.67 -20.39 8.54
CA ALA A 33 12.54 -21.31 8.66
C ALA A 33 12.33 -22.17 7.41
N PHE A 34 12.47 -21.59 6.22
CA PHE A 34 12.18 -22.27 4.95
C PHE A 34 13.43 -22.61 4.12
N GLY A 35 14.55 -21.90 4.31
CA GLY A 35 15.75 -22.07 3.48
C GLY A 35 15.48 -21.85 1.98
N ALA A 36 16.39 -22.35 1.14
CA ALA A 36 16.15 -22.46 -0.30
C ALA A 36 15.23 -23.67 -0.57
N SER A 37 13.93 -23.47 -0.39
CA SER A 37 12.91 -24.51 -0.63
C SER A 37 11.86 -24.06 -1.64
N PRO A 38 11.23 -25.00 -2.36
CA PRO A 38 10.12 -24.70 -3.27
C PRO A 38 8.94 -23.99 -2.58
N ALA A 39 8.76 -24.22 -1.27
CA ALA A 39 7.74 -23.55 -0.46
C ALA A 39 8.02 -22.05 -0.30
N MET A 40 9.29 -21.65 -0.16
CA MET A 40 9.69 -20.25 -0.06
C MET A 40 9.47 -19.50 -1.38
N ASP A 41 9.78 -20.15 -2.51
CA ASP A 41 9.55 -19.59 -3.84
C ASP A 41 8.05 -19.41 -4.12
N ALA A 42 7.23 -20.41 -3.77
CA ALA A 42 5.78 -20.32 -3.88
C ALA A 42 5.20 -19.20 -3.00
N PHE A 43 5.69 -19.05 -1.77
CA PHE A 43 5.30 -17.96 -0.87
C PHE A 43 5.65 -16.59 -1.47
N PHE A 44 6.86 -16.41 -2.01
CA PHE A 44 7.24 -15.15 -2.63
C PHE A 44 6.41 -14.80 -3.87
N VAL A 45 6.07 -15.79 -4.70
CA VAL A 45 5.19 -15.59 -5.86
C VAL A 45 3.80 -15.19 -5.40
N ALA A 46 3.21 -15.93 -4.45
CA ALA A 46 1.90 -15.61 -3.90
C ALA A 46 1.87 -14.21 -3.24
N PHE A 47 2.94 -13.84 -2.53
CA PHE A 47 3.02 -12.56 -1.82
C PHE A 47 3.25 -11.35 -2.74
N LYS A 48 3.73 -11.56 -3.97
CA LYS A 48 3.90 -10.48 -4.97
C LYS A 48 2.57 -9.90 -5.41
N ILE A 49 1.54 -10.72 -5.56
CA ILE A 49 0.19 -10.30 -6.00
C ILE A 49 -0.40 -9.23 -5.07
N PRO A 50 -0.59 -9.48 -3.76
CA PRO A 50 -1.15 -8.48 -2.85
C PRO A 50 -0.20 -7.28 -2.68
N ASN A 51 1.13 -7.48 -2.72
CA ASN A 51 2.07 -6.36 -2.63
C ASN A 51 2.02 -5.43 -3.84
N PHE A 52 1.86 -5.98 -5.04
CA PHE A 52 1.71 -5.20 -6.26
C PHE A 52 0.47 -4.31 -6.17
N LEU A 53 -0.65 -4.87 -5.71
CA LEU A 53 -1.90 -4.13 -5.54
C LEU A 53 -1.80 -3.08 -4.43
N ARG A 54 -1.17 -3.41 -3.29
CA ARG A 54 -0.85 -2.45 -2.23
C ARG A 54 -0.03 -1.27 -2.77
N ARG A 55 0.98 -1.54 -3.60
CA ARG A 55 1.79 -0.49 -4.25
C ARG A 55 0.97 0.34 -5.24
N LEU A 56 0.09 -0.30 -6.01
CA LEU A 56 -0.75 0.37 -7.01
C LEU A 56 -1.78 1.31 -6.37
N PHE A 57 -2.42 0.90 -5.27
CA PHE A 57 -3.54 1.63 -4.66
C PHE A 57 -3.16 2.46 -3.43
N ALA A 58 -2.22 2.02 -2.60
CA ALA A 58 -1.93 2.66 -1.31
C ALA A 58 -0.67 3.53 -1.34
N GLU A 59 0.37 3.13 -2.07
CA GLU A 59 1.68 3.82 -2.07
C GLU A 59 1.92 4.68 -3.33
N GLY A 60 1.07 4.60 -4.36
CA GLY A 60 1.32 5.15 -5.69
C GLY A 60 0.47 6.37 -6.12
N SER A 61 0.50 6.61 -7.43
CA SER A 61 -0.20 7.67 -8.17
C SER A 61 -1.71 7.70 -7.97
N PHE A 62 -2.31 6.57 -7.57
CA PHE A 62 -3.74 6.50 -7.27
C PHE A 62 -4.12 7.42 -6.11
N SER A 63 -3.43 7.37 -4.96
CA SER A 63 -3.71 8.30 -3.84
C SER A 63 -3.49 9.75 -4.23
N GLN A 64 -2.49 10.05 -5.06
CA GLN A 64 -2.22 11.41 -5.54
C GLN A 64 -3.27 11.94 -6.52
N ALA A 65 -3.89 11.08 -7.33
CA ALA A 65 -4.95 11.46 -8.26
C ALA A 65 -6.36 11.42 -7.63
N PHE A 66 -6.57 10.49 -6.69
CA PHE A 66 -7.86 10.27 -6.04
C PHE A 66 -8.17 11.31 -4.97
N ILE A 67 -7.17 11.70 -4.15
CA ILE A 67 -7.38 12.68 -3.07
C ILE A 67 -7.85 14.06 -3.59
N PRO A 68 -7.26 14.65 -4.65
CA PRO A 68 -7.72 15.92 -5.20
C PRO A 68 -9.14 15.85 -5.77
N VAL A 69 -9.46 14.80 -6.53
CA VAL A 69 -10.80 14.59 -7.12
C VAL A 69 -11.85 14.42 -6.01
N LEU A 70 -11.52 13.70 -4.95
CA LEU A 70 -12.40 13.55 -3.78
C LEU A 70 -12.61 14.89 -3.04
N ALA A 71 -11.55 15.70 -2.94
CA ALA A 71 -11.61 17.02 -2.32
C ALA A 71 -12.45 18.01 -3.13
N GLU A 72 -12.39 17.96 -4.46
CA GLU A 72 -13.19 18.78 -5.38
C GLU A 72 -14.68 18.39 -5.35
N GLN A 73 -14.98 17.09 -5.31
CA GLN A 73 -16.36 16.60 -5.17
C GLN A 73 -16.96 16.94 -3.79
N ARG A 74 -16.13 17.01 -2.74
CA ARG A 74 -16.54 17.45 -1.40
C ARG A 74 -16.92 18.94 -1.34
N THR A 75 -16.22 19.81 -2.08
CA THR A 75 -16.50 21.25 -2.11
C THR A 75 -17.73 21.60 -2.94
N GLN A 76 -18.12 20.76 -3.91
CA GLN A 76 -19.34 20.93 -4.72
C GLN A 76 -20.65 20.51 -4.02
N GLY A 77 -20.56 19.98 -2.79
CA GLY A 77 -21.73 19.85 -1.89
C GLY A 77 -22.52 18.54 -1.97
N GLU A 78 -22.28 17.66 -2.95
CA GLU A 78 -22.97 16.36 -3.01
C GLU A 78 -22.13 15.23 -2.41
N LEU A 79 -22.16 15.13 -1.07
CA LEU A 79 -21.59 14.00 -0.31
C LEU A 79 -22.08 12.63 -0.80
N ALA A 80 -23.27 12.56 -1.40
CA ALA A 80 -23.82 11.35 -2.00
C ALA A 80 -23.03 10.91 -3.25
N GLN A 81 -22.63 11.84 -4.12
CA GLN A 81 -21.82 11.53 -5.31
C GLN A 81 -20.41 11.09 -4.93
N VAL A 82 -19.80 11.77 -3.96
CA VAL A 82 -18.50 11.40 -3.37
C VAL A 82 -18.53 9.94 -2.87
N ARG A 83 -19.59 9.57 -2.15
CA ARG A 83 -19.74 8.24 -1.56
C ARG A 83 -20.00 7.17 -2.62
N ALA A 84 -20.89 7.43 -3.57
CA ALA A 84 -21.15 6.52 -4.68
C ALA A 84 -19.90 6.27 -5.55
N PHE A 85 -19.07 7.29 -5.77
CA PHE A 85 -17.79 7.14 -6.47
C PHE A 85 -16.81 6.28 -5.67
N ALA A 86 -16.63 6.57 -4.38
CA ALA A 86 -15.76 5.79 -3.51
C ALA A 86 -16.20 4.32 -3.41
N ASP A 87 -17.50 4.07 -3.28
CA ASP A 87 -18.07 2.72 -3.19
C ASP A 87 -17.87 1.93 -4.50
N ARG A 88 -18.05 2.58 -5.67
CA ARG A 88 -17.79 1.94 -6.97
C ARG A 88 -16.32 1.60 -7.16
N VAL A 89 -15.43 2.50 -6.80
CA VAL A 89 -13.99 2.28 -6.92
C VAL A 89 -13.54 1.18 -5.95
N ALA A 90 -13.92 1.26 -4.68
CA ALA A 90 -13.60 0.23 -3.69
C ALA A 90 -14.18 -1.13 -4.06
N GLY A 91 -15.43 -1.19 -4.53
CA GLY A 91 -16.08 -2.43 -4.97
C GLY A 91 -15.41 -3.06 -6.19
N THR A 92 -15.07 -2.26 -7.20
CA THR A 92 -14.40 -2.76 -8.42
C THR A 92 -12.99 -3.26 -8.11
N LEU A 93 -12.21 -2.47 -7.36
CA LEU A 93 -10.85 -2.85 -6.98
C LEU A 93 -10.84 -4.04 -6.03
N GLY A 94 -11.78 -4.11 -5.08
CA GLY A 94 -11.94 -5.22 -4.16
C GLY A 94 -12.37 -6.51 -4.87
N ALA A 95 -13.28 -6.43 -5.85
CA ALA A 95 -13.68 -7.59 -6.65
C ALA A 95 -12.53 -8.13 -7.50
N ILE A 96 -11.76 -7.25 -8.17
CA ILE A 96 -10.57 -7.65 -8.92
C ILE A 96 -9.55 -8.31 -7.98
N LEU A 97 -9.30 -7.72 -6.81
CA LEU A 97 -8.39 -8.30 -5.81
C LEU A 97 -8.83 -9.70 -5.38
N LEU A 98 -10.12 -9.90 -5.09
CA LEU A 98 -10.66 -11.21 -4.72
C LEU A 98 -10.45 -12.24 -5.82
N VAL A 99 -10.77 -11.90 -7.08
CA VAL A 99 -10.59 -12.82 -8.22
C VAL A 99 -9.12 -13.21 -8.37
N VAL A 100 -8.20 -12.25 -8.32
CA VAL A 100 -6.76 -12.51 -8.47
C VAL A 100 -6.18 -13.27 -7.27
N THR A 101 -6.75 -13.13 -6.08
CA THR A 101 -6.29 -13.86 -4.87
C THR A 101 -6.76 -15.31 -4.84
N VAL A 102 -7.91 -15.59 -5.47
CA VAL A 102 -8.51 -16.94 -5.52
C VAL A 102 -7.95 -17.79 -6.66
N LEU A 103 -7.48 -17.17 -7.76
CA LEU A 103 -6.79 -17.81 -8.88
C LEU A 103 -5.35 -18.21 -8.52
#